data_AF-A0A382VCP8-F1
#
_entry.id   AF-A0A382VCP8-F1
#
_cell.length_a   1.000
_cell.length_b   1.000
_cell.length_c   1.000
_cell.angle_alpha   90.00
_cell.angle_beta   90.00
_cell.angle_gamma   90.00
#
_symmetry.space_group_name_H-M   'P 1'
#
loop_
_entity.id
_entity.type
_entity.pdbx_description
1 polymer ?
#
loop_
_entity_poly.entity_id
_entity_poly.type
_entity_poly.pdbx_seq_one_letter_code
_entity_poly.pdbx_strand_id
1 'polypeptide(L)'
;DLNRSEQFFKTYQNKFPGREVYNNIGVIQYHRGLYRMPISRVNGIIPIGMDFQTLADKMVLRGKSTNDYTEYIIRAKKEFMQAVSADPDYALAHFNLANVYLDLDDIPKAQDHLSKAEALGFSEQKCNLVRSSILIQQKKFDEATSLLRSLPKVPEVLFNRGVIAMNTGRKSEGLFTQFLQNSRNIHPVYQEFAQSQVKQPVEMQPEEILPECRVFQGMSIGTSKNKMEDLLGKPQKSLSLVSGISLWTYPEKSIKIYFERDKAVFFVHSNPVDCRDDIFNSYLDK
;
A
#
# COMPACT_ATOMS: atom_id res chain seq x y z
N ASP A 1 7.75 -9.24 1.78
CA ASP A 1 8.77 -9.44 0.74
C ASP A 1 8.14 -9.22 -0.64
N LEU A 2 8.50 -8.12 -1.32
CA LEU A 2 7.98 -7.74 -2.64
C LEU A 2 8.19 -8.83 -3.70
N ASN A 3 9.32 -9.56 -3.64
CA ASN A 3 9.63 -10.60 -4.63
C ASN A 3 8.67 -11.78 -4.51
N ARG A 4 8.38 -12.19 -3.27
CA ARG A 4 7.42 -13.28 -2.99
C ARG A 4 6.00 -12.86 -3.33
N SER A 5 5.61 -11.63 -2.99
CA SER A 5 4.28 -11.08 -3.35
C SER A 5 4.09 -11.05 -4.87
N GLU A 6 5.09 -10.62 -5.63
CA GLU A 6 5.03 -10.62 -7.09
C GLU A 6 4.90 -12.04 -7.65
N GLN A 7 5.72 -12.98 -7.17
CA GLN A 7 5.66 -14.37 -7.62
C GLN A 7 4.28 -15.01 -7.37
N PHE A 8 3.69 -14.71 -6.21
CA PHE A 8 2.33 -15.13 -5.87
C PHE A 8 1.32 -14.58 -6.87
N PHE A 9 1.26 -13.26 -7.08
CA PHE A 9 0.29 -12.66 -7.99
C PHE A 9 0.52 -13.04 -9.46
N LYS A 10 1.76 -13.20 -9.93
CA LYS A 10 2.04 -13.72 -11.29
C LYS A 10 1.50 -15.12 -11.50
N THR A 11 1.41 -15.92 -10.45
CA THR A 11 0.82 -17.26 -10.56
C THR A 11 -0.69 -17.22 -10.68
N TYR A 12 -1.33 -16.29 -9.97
CA TYR A 12 -2.74 -15.99 -10.23
C TYR A 12 -2.93 -15.42 -11.63
N GLN A 13 -2.07 -14.52 -12.09
CA GLN A 13 -2.16 -13.94 -13.43
C GLN A 13 -2.17 -15.02 -14.52
N ASN A 14 -1.34 -16.05 -14.38
CA ASN A 14 -1.30 -17.17 -15.33
C ASN A 14 -2.55 -18.07 -15.31
N LYS A 15 -3.26 -18.15 -14.18
CA LYS A 15 -4.41 -19.05 -13.99
C LYS A 15 -5.76 -18.33 -14.08
N PHE A 16 -5.80 -17.09 -13.62
CA PHE A 16 -6.95 -16.22 -13.39
C PHE A 16 -6.52 -14.75 -13.57
N PRO A 17 -6.32 -14.28 -14.83
CA PRO A 17 -5.91 -12.90 -15.12
C PRO A 17 -7.06 -11.92 -14.85
N GLY A 18 -7.32 -11.62 -13.58
CA GLY A 18 -8.33 -10.65 -13.13
C GLY A 18 -7.76 -9.23 -13.01
N ARG A 19 -8.63 -8.22 -13.13
CA ARG A 19 -8.30 -6.80 -12.97
C ARG A 19 -7.56 -6.52 -11.65
N GLU A 20 -7.94 -7.20 -10.57
CA GLU A 20 -7.36 -7.07 -9.23
C GLU A 20 -5.94 -7.63 -9.18
N VAL A 21 -5.66 -8.72 -9.92
CA VAL A 21 -4.32 -9.31 -10.01
C VAL A 21 -3.37 -8.35 -10.69
N TYR A 22 -3.77 -7.79 -11.84
CA TYR A 22 -2.99 -6.77 -12.54
C TYR A 22 -2.79 -5.52 -11.67
N ASN A 23 -3.82 -5.05 -10.99
CA ASN A 23 -3.71 -3.92 -10.06
C ASN A 23 -2.69 -4.19 -8.96
N ASN A 24 -2.76 -5.35 -8.30
CA ASN A 24 -1.87 -5.65 -7.19
C ASN A 24 -0.42 -5.89 -7.63
N ILE A 25 -0.18 -6.44 -8.83
CA ILE A 25 1.17 -6.46 -9.42
C ILE A 25 1.66 -5.03 -9.68
N GLY A 26 0.79 -4.17 -10.22
CA GLY A 26 1.10 -2.75 -10.42
C GLY A 26 1.53 -2.04 -9.14
N VAL A 27 0.80 -2.25 -8.04
CA VAL A 27 1.14 -1.73 -6.70
C VAL A 27 2.51 -2.23 -6.25
N ILE A 28 2.82 -3.52 -6.43
CA ILE A 28 4.13 -4.08 -6.09
C ILE A 28 5.26 -3.40 -6.87
N GLN A 29 5.08 -3.18 -8.17
CA GLN A 29 6.08 -2.45 -8.95
C GLN A 29 6.19 -1.00 -8.48
N TYR A 30 5.08 -0.33 -8.19
CA TYR A 30 5.07 1.03 -7.68
C TYR A 30 5.91 1.17 -6.39
N HIS A 31 5.69 0.28 -5.42
CA HIS A 31 6.50 0.24 -4.20
C HIS A 31 7.98 -0.02 -4.47
N ARG A 32 8.34 -0.89 -5.42
CA ARG A 32 9.74 -1.06 -5.83
C ARG A 32 10.33 0.23 -6.39
N GLY A 33 9.53 1.00 -7.12
CA GLY A 33 9.86 2.36 -7.54
C GLY A 33 10.18 3.21 -6.33
N LEU A 34 9.26 3.33 -5.38
CA LEU A 34 9.46 4.15 -4.16
C LEU A 34 10.73 3.77 -3.37
N TYR A 35 11.13 2.49 -3.29
CA TYR A 35 12.40 2.05 -2.67
C TYR A 35 13.67 2.51 -3.39
N ARG A 36 13.52 3.05 -4.59
CA ARG A 36 14.58 3.48 -5.49
C ARG A 36 14.46 4.94 -5.88
N MET A 37 13.37 5.60 -5.48
CA MET A 37 13.14 7.00 -5.71
C MET A 37 14.23 7.82 -5.00
N PRO A 38 15.01 8.63 -5.74
CA PRO A 38 15.95 9.55 -5.10
C PRO A 38 15.18 10.55 -4.24
N ILE A 39 15.70 10.87 -3.05
CA ILE A 39 15.12 11.86 -2.14
C ILE A 39 14.86 13.21 -2.84
N SER A 40 15.70 13.58 -3.81
CA SER A 40 15.58 14.80 -4.62
C SER A 40 14.36 14.85 -5.54
N ARG A 41 13.72 13.70 -5.83
CA ARG A 41 12.47 13.64 -6.60
C ARG A 41 11.22 13.81 -5.73
N VAL A 42 11.36 13.81 -4.41
CA VAL A 42 10.20 13.90 -3.51
C VAL A 42 9.62 15.32 -3.57
N ASN A 43 8.45 15.44 -4.15
CA ASN A 43 7.70 16.69 -4.35
C ASN A 43 6.29 16.65 -3.74
N GLY A 44 5.99 15.58 -3.00
CA GLY A 44 4.69 15.28 -2.41
C GLY A 44 4.60 13.79 -2.11
N ILE A 45 3.60 13.42 -1.33
CA ILE A 45 3.20 12.04 -1.11
C ILE A 45 1.86 11.81 -1.80
N ILE A 46 1.75 10.66 -2.46
CA ILE A 46 0.58 10.27 -3.24
C ILE A 46 0.11 8.91 -2.71
N PRO A 47 -1.18 8.76 -2.37
CA PRO A 47 -1.73 7.48 -1.93
C PRO A 47 -1.80 6.48 -3.10
N ILE A 48 -1.33 5.24 -2.93
CA ILE A 48 -1.56 4.13 -3.86
C ILE A 48 -2.49 3.10 -3.21
N GLY A 49 -3.44 2.54 -3.96
CA GLY A 49 -4.43 1.59 -3.40
C GLY A 49 -4.19 0.15 -3.85
N MET A 50 -4.15 -0.79 -2.91
CA MET A 50 -4.19 -2.23 -3.20
C MET A 50 -5.65 -2.72 -3.19
N ASP A 51 -5.96 -3.70 -4.04
CA ASP A 51 -7.23 -4.40 -3.98
C ASP A 51 -7.10 -5.64 -3.09
N PHE A 52 -7.77 -5.60 -1.95
CA PHE A 52 -7.75 -6.69 -0.99
C PHE A 52 -8.89 -7.70 -1.20
N GLN A 53 -9.91 -7.38 -2.03
CA GLN A 53 -11.09 -8.23 -2.23
C GLN A 53 -10.74 -9.63 -2.77
N THR A 54 -9.61 -9.78 -3.47
CA THR A 54 -9.04 -11.08 -3.81
C THR A 54 -8.10 -11.57 -2.71
N LEU A 55 -8.45 -12.62 -1.94
CA LEU A 55 -7.63 -13.62 -1.18
C LEU A 55 -6.27 -13.22 -0.54
N ALA A 56 -5.91 -11.94 -0.55
CA ALA A 56 -4.60 -11.36 -0.27
C ALA A 56 -4.75 -10.22 0.74
N ASP A 57 -5.83 -10.29 1.55
CA ASP A 57 -6.34 -9.27 2.48
C ASP A 57 -5.31 -8.67 3.45
N LYS A 58 -4.07 -9.18 3.53
CA LYS A 58 -3.06 -8.71 4.49
C LYS A 58 -1.64 -8.76 3.94
N MET A 59 -1.42 -8.57 2.64
CA MET A 59 -0.04 -8.49 2.12
C MET A 59 0.67 -7.22 2.61
N VAL A 60 1.56 -7.37 3.60
CA VAL A 60 2.53 -6.34 3.97
C VAL A 60 3.67 -6.36 2.94
N LEU A 61 3.66 -5.36 2.06
CA LEU A 61 4.72 -5.14 1.08
C LEU A 61 5.97 -4.62 1.79
N ARG A 62 7.05 -5.41 1.75
CA ARG A 62 8.38 -5.06 2.29
C ARG A 62 9.43 -5.53 1.31
N GLY A 63 10.39 -4.72 0.92
CA GLY A 63 11.45 -5.19 0.04
C GLY A 63 12.51 -4.14 -0.23
N LYS A 64 13.63 -4.57 -0.81
CA LYS A 64 14.61 -3.71 -1.43
C LYS A 64 14.66 -4.10 -2.90
N SER A 65 14.55 -3.12 -3.78
CA SER A 65 14.65 -3.32 -5.23
C SER A 65 16.12 -3.27 -5.67
N THR A 66 16.51 -3.50 -6.94
CA THR A 66 17.88 -3.26 -7.47
C THR A 66 17.92 -2.42 -8.76
N ASN A 67 16.78 -2.19 -9.42
CA ASN A 67 16.71 -1.43 -10.67
C ASN A 67 16.30 0.04 -10.45
N ASP A 68 16.27 0.83 -11.53
CA ASP A 68 15.92 2.25 -11.54
C ASP A 68 14.44 2.50 -11.15
N TYR A 69 14.18 3.55 -10.37
CA TYR A 69 12.84 4.08 -10.08
C TYR A 69 11.94 4.12 -11.32
N THR A 70 12.45 4.71 -12.40
CA THR A 70 11.69 4.96 -13.64
C THR A 70 11.22 3.67 -14.28
N GLU A 71 12.05 2.63 -14.26
CA GLU A 71 11.71 1.32 -14.81
C GLU A 71 10.50 0.71 -14.07
N TYR A 72 10.49 0.81 -12.74
CA TYR A 72 9.38 0.29 -11.94
C TYR A 72 8.09 1.07 -12.10
N ILE A 73 8.16 2.40 -12.21
CA ILE A 73 6.98 3.21 -12.50
C ILE A 73 6.40 2.88 -13.88
N ILE A 74 7.25 2.63 -14.89
CA ILE A 74 6.79 2.17 -16.21
C ILE A 74 6.13 0.79 -16.13
N ARG A 75 6.71 -0.15 -15.35
CA ARG A 75 6.10 -1.47 -15.12
C ARG A 75 4.76 -1.34 -14.39
N ALA A 76 4.67 -0.51 -13.35
CA ALA A 76 3.43 -0.24 -12.63
C ALA A 76 2.33 0.27 -13.58
N LYS A 77 2.67 1.25 -14.42
CA LYS A 77 1.77 1.78 -15.46
C LYS A 77 1.20 0.66 -16.34
N LYS A 78 2.09 -0.21 -16.86
CA LYS A 78 1.70 -1.30 -17.76
C LYS A 78 0.69 -2.23 -17.09
N GLU A 79 0.92 -2.61 -15.84
CA GLU A 79 0.03 -3.50 -15.09
C GLU A 79 -1.31 -2.82 -14.77
N PHE A 80 -1.32 -1.55 -14.36
CA PHE A 80 -2.58 -0.82 -14.15
C PHE A 80 -3.37 -0.62 -15.45
N MET A 81 -2.69 -0.42 -16.58
CA MET A 81 -3.36 -0.41 -17.90
C MET A 81 -3.98 -1.77 -18.24
N GLN A 82 -3.35 -2.88 -17.85
CA GLN A 82 -3.96 -4.21 -18.00
C GLN A 82 -5.17 -4.38 -17.09
N ALA A 83 -5.15 -3.82 -15.87
CA ALA A 83 -6.30 -3.82 -14.98
C ALA A 83 -7.50 -3.07 -15.59
N VAL A 84 -7.27 -1.88 -16.15
CA VAL A 84 -8.30 -1.12 -16.89
C VAL A 84 -8.75 -1.83 -18.17
N SER A 85 -7.84 -2.52 -18.87
CA SER A 85 -8.23 -3.28 -20.06
C SER A 85 -9.10 -4.50 -19.73
N ALA A 86 -8.86 -5.12 -18.56
CA ALA A 86 -9.66 -6.23 -18.06
C ALA A 86 -11.04 -5.76 -17.54
N ASP A 87 -11.10 -4.57 -16.96
CA ASP A 87 -12.34 -3.91 -16.56
C ASP A 87 -12.23 -2.38 -16.66
N PRO A 88 -12.86 -1.78 -17.70
CA PRO A 88 -12.84 -0.33 -17.91
C PRO A 88 -13.53 0.51 -16.83
N ASP A 89 -14.36 -0.09 -15.97
CA ASP A 89 -15.06 0.60 -14.90
C ASP A 89 -14.44 0.33 -13.52
N TYR A 90 -13.22 -0.21 -13.50
CA TYR A 90 -12.48 -0.46 -12.28
C TYR A 90 -11.85 0.82 -11.70
N ALA A 91 -12.62 1.50 -10.85
CA ALA A 91 -12.29 2.79 -10.28
C ALA A 91 -10.88 2.85 -9.64
N LEU A 92 -10.48 1.79 -8.93
CA LEU A 92 -9.18 1.70 -8.27
C LEU A 92 -8.00 1.69 -9.26
N ALA A 93 -8.14 1.00 -10.39
CA ALA A 93 -7.07 0.99 -11.41
C ALA A 93 -6.93 2.36 -12.08
N HIS A 94 -8.04 3.06 -12.32
CA HIS A 94 -7.99 4.45 -12.78
C HIS A 94 -7.32 5.38 -11.76
N PHE A 95 -7.65 5.25 -10.48
CA PHE A 95 -6.99 6.01 -9.42
C PHE A 95 -5.47 5.75 -9.38
N ASN A 96 -5.05 4.49 -9.44
CA ASN A 96 -3.64 4.13 -9.45
C ASN A 96 -2.91 4.58 -10.72
N LEU A 97 -3.57 4.56 -11.89
CA LEU A 97 -3.03 5.15 -13.12
C LEU A 97 -2.81 6.65 -12.97
N ALA A 98 -3.73 7.38 -12.34
CA ALA A 98 -3.58 8.82 -12.12
C ALA A 98 -2.28 9.13 -11.35
N ASN A 99 -2.00 8.36 -10.30
CA ASN A 99 -0.79 8.51 -9.50
C ASN A 99 0.48 8.20 -10.32
N VAL A 100 0.45 7.13 -11.10
CA VAL A 100 1.58 6.74 -11.95
C VAL A 100 1.83 7.77 -13.06
N TYR A 101 0.80 8.32 -13.67
CA TYR A 101 0.97 9.38 -14.66
C TYR A 101 1.49 10.68 -14.03
N LEU A 102 1.10 10.98 -12.79
CA LEU A 102 1.65 12.10 -12.03
C LEU A 102 3.15 11.94 -11.78
N ASP A 103 3.58 10.75 -11.35
CA ASP A 103 4.99 10.40 -11.17
C ASP A 103 5.82 10.44 -12.47
N LEU A 104 5.15 10.24 -13.61
CA LEU A 104 5.72 10.36 -14.95
C LEU A 104 5.63 11.77 -15.54
N ASP A 105 5.13 12.74 -14.77
CA ASP A 105 4.91 14.14 -15.19
C ASP A 105 3.92 14.31 -16.36
N ASP A 106 3.08 13.30 -16.62
CA ASP A 106 1.99 13.36 -17.62
C ASP A 106 0.70 13.83 -16.93
N ILE A 107 0.68 15.12 -16.58
CA ILE A 107 -0.42 15.75 -15.84
C ILE A 107 -1.79 15.61 -16.54
N PRO A 108 -1.91 15.77 -17.87
CA PRO A 108 -3.20 15.58 -18.54
C PRO A 108 -3.77 14.18 -18.31
N LYS A 109 -2.98 13.11 -18.50
CA LYS A 109 -3.46 11.75 -18.24
C LYS A 109 -3.72 11.47 -16.77
N ALA A 110 -2.95 12.09 -15.88
CA ALA A 110 -3.21 12.00 -14.44
C ALA A 110 -4.61 12.56 -14.11
N GLN A 111 -4.97 13.71 -14.66
CA GLN A 111 -6.27 14.34 -14.46
C GLN A 111 -7.41 13.53 -15.09
N ASP A 112 -7.24 13.01 -16.30
CA ASP A 112 -8.26 12.20 -16.99
C ASP A 112 -8.60 10.95 -16.18
N HIS A 113 -7.58 10.20 -15.75
CA HIS A 113 -7.79 8.98 -14.96
C HIS A 113 -8.30 9.26 -13.55
N LEU A 114 -7.89 10.36 -12.92
CA LEU A 114 -8.41 10.74 -11.61
C LEU A 114 -9.90 11.10 -11.69
N SER A 115 -10.29 11.83 -12.73
CA SER A 115 -11.69 12.20 -12.98
C SER A 115 -12.55 10.97 -13.27
N LYS A 116 -12.03 10.01 -14.05
CA LYS A 116 -12.72 8.73 -14.29
C LYS A 116 -12.86 7.91 -13.00
N ALA A 117 -11.84 7.84 -12.15
CA ALA A 117 -11.92 7.15 -10.87
C ALA A 117 -13.00 7.74 -9.95
N GLU A 118 -13.05 9.07 -9.84
CA GLU A 118 -14.06 9.79 -9.05
C GLU A 118 -15.47 9.57 -9.62
N ALA A 119 -15.65 9.64 -10.95
CA ALA A 119 -16.92 9.37 -11.61
C ALA A 119 -17.41 7.92 -11.40
N LEU A 120 -16.49 6.97 -11.20
CA LEU A 120 -16.78 5.57 -10.87
C LEU A 120 -16.98 5.34 -9.36
N GLY A 121 -17.03 6.40 -8.55
CA GLY A 121 -17.31 6.32 -7.13
C GLY A 121 -16.10 6.05 -6.23
N PHE A 122 -14.87 6.27 -6.72
CA PHE A 122 -13.70 6.23 -5.85
C PHE A 122 -13.74 7.35 -4.80
N SER A 123 -13.07 7.14 -3.66
CA SER A 123 -13.09 8.08 -2.53
C SER A 123 -12.70 9.50 -2.93
N GLU A 124 -13.64 10.44 -2.78
CA GLU A 124 -13.43 11.87 -3.05
C GLU A 124 -12.25 12.44 -2.26
N GLN A 125 -12.10 12.05 -0.99
CA GLN A 125 -10.99 12.51 -0.14
C GLN A 125 -9.63 12.07 -0.70
N LYS A 126 -9.51 10.82 -1.15
CA LYS A 126 -8.30 10.31 -1.80
C LYS A 126 -8.05 10.99 -3.14
N CYS A 127 -9.10 11.20 -3.94
CA CYS A 127 -8.99 11.94 -5.20
C CYS A 127 -8.52 13.38 -4.99
N ASN A 128 -9.05 14.08 -3.99
CA ASN A 128 -8.65 15.44 -3.63
C ASN A 128 -7.20 15.51 -3.12
N LEU A 129 -6.71 14.47 -2.45
CA LEU A 129 -5.30 14.39 -2.07
C LEU A 129 -4.39 14.31 -3.31
N VAL A 130 -4.70 13.45 -4.29
CA VAL A 130 -3.95 13.38 -5.56
C VAL A 130 -4.05 14.69 -6.36
N ARG A 131 -5.24 15.28 -6.40
CA ARG A 131 -5.49 16.60 -7.01
C ARG A 131 -4.64 17.69 -6.38
N SER A 132 -4.43 17.65 -5.05
CA SER A 132 -3.49 18.56 -4.38
C SER A 132 -2.05 18.35 -4.84
N SER A 133 -1.62 17.10 -5.03
CA SER A 133 -0.27 16.78 -5.54
C SER A 133 -0.09 17.27 -6.98
N ILE A 134 -1.11 17.15 -7.84
CA ILE A 134 -1.12 17.74 -9.18
C ILE A 134 -0.92 19.26 -9.11
N LEU A 135 -1.66 19.95 -8.23
CA LEU A 135 -1.53 21.39 -8.04
C LEU A 135 -0.14 21.79 -7.51
N ILE A 136 0.44 21.02 -6.60
CA ILE A 136 1.81 21.21 -6.09
C ILE A 136 2.82 21.10 -7.23
N GLN A 137 2.72 20.08 -8.09
CA GLN A 137 3.62 19.88 -9.24
C GLN A 137 3.48 21.01 -10.28
N GLN A 138 2.27 21.53 -10.47
CA GLN A 138 2.00 22.72 -11.26
C GLN A 138 2.40 24.04 -10.57
N LYS A 139 2.94 24.00 -9.34
CA LYS A 139 3.29 25.15 -8.50
C LYS A 139 2.10 26.06 -8.14
N LYS A 140 0.87 25.56 -8.24
CA LYS A 140 -0.37 26.23 -7.84
C LYS A 140 -0.61 26.08 -6.35
N PHE A 141 0.30 26.64 -5.55
CA PHE A 141 0.39 26.39 -4.11
C PHE A 141 -0.81 26.91 -3.31
N ASP A 142 -1.42 28.01 -3.72
CA ASP A 142 -2.58 28.58 -3.02
C ASP A 142 -3.83 27.69 -3.19
N GLU A 143 -4.08 27.22 -4.42
CA GLU A 143 -5.15 26.26 -4.72
C GLU A 143 -4.92 24.94 -3.96
N ALA A 144 -3.69 24.40 -3.99
CA ALA A 144 -3.33 23.19 -3.26
C ALA A 144 -3.53 23.35 -1.75
N THR A 145 -3.15 24.51 -1.19
CA THR A 145 -3.33 24.82 0.23
C THR A 145 -4.81 24.87 0.62
N SER A 146 -5.64 25.50 -0.22
CA SER A 146 -7.08 25.57 0.02
C SER A 146 -7.69 24.17 0.07
N LEU A 147 -7.33 23.32 -0.90
CA LEU A 147 -7.81 21.95 -0.99
C LEU A 147 -7.34 21.08 0.20
N LEU A 148 -6.06 21.16 0.58
CA LEU A 148 -5.53 20.38 1.71
C LEU A 148 -6.11 20.81 3.06
N ARG A 149 -6.64 22.02 3.19
CA ARG A 149 -7.29 22.50 4.43
C ARG A 149 -8.66 21.87 4.67
N SER A 150 -9.36 21.45 3.61
CA SER A 150 -10.66 20.78 3.74
C SER A 150 -10.53 19.27 3.99
N LEU A 151 -9.32 18.70 3.84
CA LEU A 151 -9.08 17.28 4.07
C LEU A 151 -8.77 16.96 5.54
N PRO A 152 -9.07 15.72 6.00
CA PRO A 152 -8.64 15.25 7.30
C PRO A 152 -7.13 15.40 7.51
N LYS A 153 -6.70 15.69 8.75
CA LYS A 153 -5.28 15.83 9.10
C LYS A 153 -4.60 14.47 9.23
N VAL A 154 -4.49 13.76 8.11
CA VAL A 154 -3.74 12.52 7.97
C VAL A 154 -2.27 12.81 7.61
N PRO A 155 -1.34 11.87 7.83
CA PRO A 155 0.09 12.08 7.53
C PRO A 155 0.36 12.62 6.13
N GLU A 156 -0.35 12.12 5.12
CA GLU A 156 -0.17 12.53 3.73
C GLU A 156 -0.48 14.02 3.51
N VAL A 157 -1.55 14.50 4.16
CA VAL A 157 -1.94 15.91 4.12
C VAL A 157 -0.90 16.78 4.85
N LEU A 158 -0.39 16.32 5.99
CA LEU A 158 0.68 17.02 6.72
C LEU A 158 1.96 17.14 5.88
N PHE A 159 2.35 16.05 5.21
CA PHE A 159 3.52 16.02 4.34
C PHE A 159 3.37 16.99 3.17
N ASN A 160 2.26 16.92 2.42
CA ASN A 160 2.02 17.80 1.27
C ASN A 160 1.96 19.29 1.68
N ARG A 161 1.38 19.60 2.84
CA ARG A 161 1.42 20.95 3.40
C ARG A 161 2.86 21.37 3.76
N GLY A 162 3.68 20.46 4.27
CA GLY A 162 5.10 20.68 4.55
C GLY A 162 5.87 21.03 3.28
N VAL A 163 5.64 20.28 2.19
CA VAL A 163 6.24 20.54 0.87
C VAL A 163 5.82 21.91 0.32
N ILE A 164 4.53 22.26 0.41
CA ILE A 164 4.07 23.60 0.01
C ILE A 164 4.75 24.69 0.84
N ALA A 165 4.85 24.50 2.16
CA ALA A 165 5.48 25.47 3.05
C ALA A 165 6.96 25.70 2.67
N MET A 166 7.71 24.63 2.37
CA MET A 166 9.09 24.74 1.87
C MET A 166 9.18 25.57 0.59
N ASN A 167 8.35 25.25 -0.41
CA ASN A 167 8.38 25.91 -1.72
C ASN A 167 7.93 27.38 -1.67
N THR A 168 7.19 27.77 -0.63
CA THR A 168 6.70 29.14 -0.42
C THR A 168 7.51 29.93 0.61
N GLY A 169 8.64 29.39 1.09
CA GLY A 169 9.47 30.04 2.11
C GLY A 169 8.83 30.15 3.49
N ARG A 170 7.75 29.40 3.75
CA ARG A 170 7.06 29.34 5.04
C ARG A 170 7.67 28.25 5.92
N LYS A 171 7.45 28.34 7.24
CA LYS A 171 7.94 27.33 8.20
C LYS A 171 7.32 25.95 7.93
N SER A 172 8.14 25.00 7.50
CA SER A 172 7.73 23.62 7.16
C SER A 172 8.12 22.59 8.23
N GLU A 173 9.17 22.84 9.02
CA GLU A 173 9.72 21.92 10.01
C GLU A 173 8.65 21.28 10.91
N GLY A 174 7.76 22.09 11.50
CA GLY A 174 6.69 21.59 12.38
C GLY A 174 5.68 20.68 11.68
N LEU A 175 5.48 20.81 10.36
CA LEU A 175 4.61 19.92 9.58
C LEU A 175 5.29 18.58 9.35
N PHE A 176 6.59 18.56 9.08
CA PHE A 176 7.36 17.32 8.95
C PHE A 176 7.52 16.60 10.30
N THR A 177 7.71 17.33 11.40
CA THR A 177 7.69 16.73 12.75
C THR A 177 6.35 16.06 13.03
N GLN A 178 5.22 16.74 12.75
CA GLN A 178 3.90 16.14 12.94
C GLN A 178 3.69 14.94 12.00
N PHE A 179 4.14 15.02 10.75
CA PHE A 179 4.10 13.89 9.83
C PHE A 179 4.87 12.69 10.42
N LEU A 180 6.12 12.87 10.85
CA LEU A 180 6.95 11.78 11.39
C LEU A 180 6.34 11.16 12.66
N GLN A 181 5.75 11.98 13.55
CA GLN A 181 5.13 11.52 14.79
C GLN A 181 3.81 10.77 14.57
N ASN A 182 3.03 11.15 13.55
CA ASN A 182 1.70 10.58 13.29
C ASN A 182 1.71 9.53 12.16
N SER A 183 2.86 9.27 11.55
CA SER A 183 3.01 8.28 10.47
C SER A 183 3.15 6.87 11.04
N ARG A 184 2.38 5.94 10.47
CA ARG A 184 2.55 4.49 10.66
C ARG A 184 2.70 3.84 9.30
N ASN A 185 3.69 2.97 9.12
CA ASN A 185 3.91 2.22 7.88
C ASN A 185 4.07 3.07 6.60
N ILE A 186 4.66 4.27 6.72
CA ILE A 186 4.97 5.11 5.57
C ILE A 186 6.26 4.66 4.88
N HIS A 187 6.32 4.81 3.55
CA HIS A 187 7.47 4.41 2.77
C HIS A 187 8.77 5.13 3.22
N PRO A 188 9.92 4.43 3.36
CA PRO A 188 11.15 5.01 3.91
C PRO A 188 11.66 6.28 3.22
N VAL A 189 11.46 6.41 1.90
CA VAL A 189 11.87 7.62 1.16
C VAL A 189 11.21 8.90 1.68
N TYR A 190 9.94 8.84 2.10
CA TYR A 190 9.24 10.00 2.66
C TYR A 190 9.67 10.27 4.10
N GLN A 191 10.01 9.22 4.86
CA GLN A 191 10.58 9.37 6.19
C GLN A 191 11.96 10.04 6.11
N GLU A 192 12.83 9.56 5.22
CA GLU A 192 14.16 10.12 4.97
C GLU A 192 14.06 11.58 4.54
N PHE A 193 13.16 11.88 3.60
CA PHE A 193 12.87 13.25 3.19
C PHE A 193 12.45 14.10 4.39
N ALA A 194 11.42 13.70 5.14
CA ALA A 194 10.94 14.49 6.27
C ALA A 194 12.00 14.66 7.37
N GLN A 195 12.81 13.62 7.66
CA GLN A 195 13.93 13.69 8.59
C GLN A 195 14.99 14.71 8.13
N SER A 196 15.23 14.83 6.81
CA SER A 196 16.15 15.84 6.27
C SER A 196 15.64 17.28 6.42
N GLN A 197 14.33 17.46 6.69
CA GLN A 197 13.68 18.78 6.83
C GLN A 197 13.50 19.23 8.29
N VAL A 198 13.93 18.42 9.26
CA VAL A 198 13.87 18.74 10.69
C VAL A 198 15.27 18.90 11.26
N LYS A 199 15.46 19.82 12.22
CA LYS A 199 16.79 20.07 12.81
C LYS A 199 17.22 18.97 13.77
N GLN A 200 16.26 18.41 14.48
CA GLN A 200 16.48 17.32 15.43
C GLN A 200 15.82 16.05 14.88
N PRO A 201 16.53 14.90 14.89
CA PRO A 201 15.94 13.63 14.52
C PRO A 201 14.67 13.37 15.32
N VAL A 202 13.57 13.08 14.62
CA VAL A 202 12.30 12.75 15.27
C VAL A 202 12.22 11.25 15.42
N GLU A 203 12.17 10.76 16.65
CA GLU A 203 11.90 9.35 16.90
C GLU A 203 10.47 9.03 16.46
N MET A 204 10.35 8.06 15.54
CA MET A 204 9.05 7.62 15.05
C MET A 204 8.51 6.53 15.95
N GLN A 205 7.19 6.37 15.99
CA GLN A 205 6.60 5.21 16.65
C GLN A 205 7.13 3.94 15.97
N PRO A 206 7.58 2.93 16.75
CA PRO A 206 7.94 1.64 16.17
C PRO A 206 6.76 1.13 15.32
N GLU A 207 7.05 0.48 14.19
CA GLU A 207 6.01 -0.19 13.41
C GLU A 207 5.18 -1.04 14.38
N GLU A 208 3.88 -0.79 14.45
CA GLU A 208 2.96 -1.58 15.27
C GLU A 208 3.09 -3.02 14.80
N ILE A 209 3.76 -3.86 15.61
CA ILE A 209 3.61 -5.30 15.49
C ILE A 209 2.12 -5.51 15.70
N LEU A 210 1.43 -6.01 14.67
CA LEU A 210 0.00 -6.33 14.75
C LEU A 210 -0.25 -7.00 16.10
N PRO A 211 -1.17 -6.49 16.93
CA PRO A 211 -1.43 -7.04 18.26
C PRO A 211 -1.66 -8.55 18.12
N GLU A 212 -1.14 -9.34 19.06
CA GLU A 212 -1.38 -10.78 19.08
C GLU A 212 -2.89 -11.03 19.16
N CYS A 213 -3.50 -11.31 18.01
CA CYS A 213 -4.84 -11.86 18.00
C CYS A 213 -4.77 -13.21 18.71
N ARG A 214 -5.53 -13.40 19.79
CA ARG A 214 -5.54 -14.66 20.57
C ARG A 214 -5.82 -15.89 19.69
N VAL A 215 -6.47 -15.70 18.54
CA VAL A 215 -6.66 -16.72 17.50
C VAL A 215 -5.34 -17.35 17.03
N PHE A 216 -4.24 -16.59 17.05
CA PHE A 216 -2.91 -17.06 16.66
C PHE A 216 -2.04 -17.49 17.86
N GLN A 217 -2.61 -17.62 19.06
CA GLN A 217 -1.85 -18.05 20.22
C GLN A 217 -1.24 -19.45 19.99
N GLY A 218 0.08 -19.57 20.14
CA GLY A 218 0.83 -20.79 19.83
C GLY A 218 1.16 -21.00 18.35
N MET A 219 0.68 -20.12 17.46
CA MET A 219 1.03 -20.10 16.03
C MET A 219 2.14 -19.09 15.79
N SER A 220 3.34 -19.55 15.41
CA SER A 220 4.46 -18.68 15.09
C SER A 220 4.98 -18.88 13.68
N ILE A 221 5.47 -17.79 13.09
CA ILE A 221 6.20 -17.83 11.82
C ILE A 221 7.41 -18.77 11.98
N GLY A 222 7.65 -19.63 10.99
CA GLY A 222 8.70 -20.65 11.01
C GLY A 222 8.29 -21.99 11.62
N THR A 223 7.04 -22.13 12.11
CA THR A 223 6.50 -23.42 12.58
C THR A 223 6.35 -24.40 11.40
N SER A 224 6.69 -25.67 11.61
CA SER A 224 6.56 -26.71 10.56
C SER A 224 5.09 -27.05 10.28
N LYS A 225 4.82 -27.67 9.12
CA LYS A 225 3.48 -28.19 8.80
C LYS A 225 3.01 -29.20 9.82
N ASN A 226 3.87 -30.14 10.21
CA ASN A 226 3.52 -31.14 11.22
C ASN A 226 3.10 -30.50 12.55
N LYS A 227 3.89 -29.53 13.04
CA LYS A 227 3.56 -28.83 14.30
C LYS A 227 2.30 -27.96 14.17
N MET A 228 1.99 -27.46 12.98
CA MET A 228 0.73 -26.77 12.71
C MET A 228 -0.47 -27.74 12.65
N GLU A 229 -0.29 -28.96 12.13
CA GLU A 229 -1.32 -30.01 12.21
C GLU A 229 -1.56 -30.46 13.65
N ASP A 230 -0.51 -30.57 14.46
CA ASP A 230 -0.65 -30.89 15.88
C ASP A 230 -1.46 -29.82 16.62
N LEU A 231 -1.27 -28.54 16.26
CA LEU A 231 -1.95 -27.41 16.88
C LEU A 231 -3.41 -27.25 16.39
N LEU A 232 -3.64 -27.39 15.08
CA LEU A 232 -4.91 -27.01 14.45
C LEU A 232 -5.73 -28.19 13.92
N GLY A 233 -5.16 -29.38 13.91
CA GLY A 233 -5.65 -30.53 13.15
C GLY A 233 -5.27 -30.43 11.66
N LYS A 234 -5.68 -31.46 10.90
CA LYS A 234 -5.48 -31.49 9.44
C LYS A 234 -6.29 -30.37 8.77
N PRO A 235 -5.73 -29.68 7.76
CA PRO A 235 -6.46 -28.65 7.03
C PRO A 235 -7.58 -29.27 6.20
N GLN A 236 -8.69 -28.54 6.04
CA GLN A 236 -9.80 -29.01 5.20
C GLN A 236 -9.44 -28.97 3.70
N LYS A 237 -8.66 -27.96 3.30
CA LYS A 237 -8.05 -27.89 1.96
C LYS A 237 -6.59 -27.46 2.08
N SER A 238 -5.75 -28.10 1.28
CA SER A 238 -4.36 -27.72 1.06
C SER A 238 -4.19 -27.44 -0.44
N LEU A 239 -3.83 -26.21 -0.78
CA LEU A 239 -3.63 -25.77 -2.16
C LEU A 239 -2.15 -25.45 -2.38
N SER A 240 -1.53 -26.07 -3.39
CA SER A 240 -0.23 -25.62 -3.88
C SER A 240 -0.41 -24.38 -4.74
N LEU A 241 0.09 -23.25 -4.26
CA LEU A 241 -0.03 -21.96 -4.95
C LEU A 241 1.07 -21.85 -6.01
N VAL A 242 2.32 -22.03 -5.59
CA VAL A 242 3.53 -22.11 -6.42
C VAL A 242 4.49 -23.16 -5.87
N SER A 243 5.57 -23.44 -6.61
CA SER A 243 6.65 -24.29 -6.09
C SER A 243 7.14 -23.78 -4.73
N GLY A 244 7.00 -24.62 -3.71
CA GLY A 244 7.38 -24.28 -2.35
C GLY A 244 6.46 -23.30 -1.66
N ILE A 245 5.28 -22.92 -2.16
CA ILE A 245 4.28 -22.19 -1.39
C ILE A 245 2.95 -22.92 -1.41
N SER A 246 2.42 -23.24 -0.23
CA SER A 246 1.10 -23.87 -0.09
C SER A 246 0.21 -23.12 0.89
N LEU A 247 -1.08 -23.08 0.59
CA LEU A 247 -2.12 -22.53 1.44
C LEU A 247 -2.89 -23.66 2.12
N TRP A 248 -3.00 -23.60 3.43
CA TRP A 248 -3.91 -24.39 4.23
C TRP A 248 -5.10 -23.56 4.65
N THR A 249 -6.30 -24.14 4.56
CA THR A 249 -7.53 -23.46 4.97
C THR A 249 -8.23 -24.25 6.07
N TYR A 250 -8.66 -23.54 7.10
CA TYR A 250 -9.47 -24.00 8.22
C TYR A 250 -10.73 -23.12 8.32
N PRO A 251 -11.74 -23.31 7.44
CA PRO A 251 -12.95 -22.49 7.39
C PRO A 251 -13.69 -22.41 8.72
N GLU A 252 -13.83 -23.53 9.44
CA GLU A 252 -14.46 -23.60 10.77
C GLU A 252 -13.77 -22.72 11.82
N LYS A 253 -12.48 -22.45 11.63
CA LYS A 253 -11.68 -21.59 12.50
C LYS A 253 -11.46 -20.21 11.90
N SER A 254 -12.00 -19.93 10.71
CA SER A 254 -11.72 -18.73 9.91
C SER A 254 -10.23 -18.45 9.65
N ILE A 255 -9.39 -19.49 9.73
CA ILE A 255 -7.93 -19.38 9.59
C ILE A 255 -7.48 -19.85 8.20
N LYS A 256 -6.54 -19.11 7.61
CA LYS A 256 -5.73 -19.56 6.48
C LYS A 256 -4.25 -19.41 6.82
N ILE A 257 -3.44 -20.38 6.41
CA ILE A 257 -2.01 -20.41 6.69
C ILE A 257 -1.25 -20.62 5.40
N TYR A 258 -0.29 -19.75 5.13
CA TYR A 258 0.61 -19.90 4.00
C TYR A 258 1.91 -20.49 4.52
N PHE A 259 2.36 -21.55 3.87
CA PHE A 259 3.62 -22.20 4.13
C PHE A 259 4.56 -21.95 2.98
N GLU A 260 5.81 -21.64 3.29
CA GLU A 260 6.94 -21.79 2.37
C GLU A 260 7.64 -23.12 2.66
N ARG A 261 7.54 -24.06 1.73
CA ARG A 261 7.93 -25.47 1.86
C ARG A 261 7.21 -26.10 3.06
N ASP A 262 7.91 -26.21 4.18
CA ASP A 262 7.40 -26.74 5.45
C ASP A 262 7.13 -25.64 6.49
N LYS A 263 7.56 -24.41 6.25
CA LYS A 263 7.52 -23.35 7.28
C LYS A 263 6.32 -22.44 7.10
N ALA A 264 5.51 -22.24 8.15
CA ALA A 264 4.45 -21.24 8.15
C ALA A 264 5.08 -19.85 8.02
N VAL A 265 4.66 -19.07 7.04
CA VAL A 265 5.20 -17.72 6.75
C VAL A 265 4.15 -16.63 6.86
N PHE A 266 2.87 -16.99 6.85
CA PHE A 266 1.79 -16.02 6.92
C PHE A 266 0.50 -16.62 7.46
N PHE A 267 -0.23 -15.84 8.25
CA PHE A 267 -1.50 -16.24 8.85
C PHE A 267 -2.58 -15.21 8.50
N VAL A 268 -3.75 -15.69 8.10
CA VAL A 268 -4.92 -14.87 7.83
C VAL A 268 -6.05 -15.38 8.71
N HIS A 269 -6.67 -14.47 9.45
CA HIS A 269 -7.95 -14.71 10.11
C HIS A 269 -9.00 -13.83 9.45
N SER A 270 -10.09 -14.44 8.98
CA SER A 270 -11.15 -13.76 8.23
C SER A 270 -12.33 -13.32 9.09
N ASN A 271 -12.35 -13.62 10.39
CA ASN A 271 -13.38 -13.13 11.29
C ASN A 271 -12.82 -12.05 12.24
N PRO A 272 -12.99 -10.74 11.91
CA PRO A 272 -12.41 -9.65 12.69
C PRO A 272 -12.96 -9.58 14.13
N VAL A 273 -14.09 -10.25 14.39
CA VAL A 273 -14.73 -10.32 15.71
C VAL A 273 -13.87 -11.05 16.74
N ASP A 274 -13.10 -12.07 16.35
CA ASP A 274 -12.36 -12.92 17.29
C ASP A 274 -10.99 -12.34 17.67
N CYS A 275 -10.57 -11.28 16.96
CA CYS A 275 -9.39 -10.49 17.31
C CYS A 275 -9.76 -9.21 18.09
N ARG A 276 -11.00 -9.13 18.63
CA ARG A 276 -11.47 -7.99 19.42
C ARG A 276 -10.87 -7.98 20.82
N ASP A 277 -9.66 -7.44 20.91
CA ASP A 277 -9.35 -6.45 21.94
C ASP A 277 -9.00 -5.15 21.16
N ASP A 278 -10.01 -4.30 21.00
CA ASP A 278 -10.02 -2.86 20.64
C ASP A 278 -9.37 -2.29 19.36
N ILE A 279 -8.70 -3.06 18.50
CA ILE A 279 -7.92 -2.46 17.39
C ILE A 279 -8.62 -2.51 16.02
N PHE A 280 -9.36 -3.58 15.69
CA PHE A 280 -9.82 -3.83 14.32
C PHE A 280 -10.89 -2.86 13.78
N ASN A 281 -11.76 -2.30 14.63
CA ASN A 281 -12.78 -1.34 14.18
C ASN A 281 -12.19 0.04 13.84
N SER A 282 -10.99 0.38 14.32
CA SER A 282 -10.35 1.68 14.03
C SER A 282 -9.71 1.77 12.64
N TYR A 283 -9.48 0.63 11.99
CA TYR A 283 -8.79 0.51 10.70
C TYR A 283 -9.73 0.38 9.49
N LEU A 284 -11.00 0.04 9.71
CA LEU A 284 -12.01 -0.05 8.64
C LEU A 284 -12.88 1.21 8.55
N ASP A 285 -12.99 1.98 9.63
CA ASP A 285 -13.81 3.20 9.70
C ASP A 285 -13.00 4.52 9.47
N LYS A 286 -11.74 4.43 9.00
CA LYS A 286 -10.90 5.57 8.61
C LYS A 286 -10.30 5.35 7.22
#